data_AF-A0A9D4ZVV8-F1
#
_entry.id   AF-A0A9D4ZVV8-F1
#
_cell.length_a   1.000
_cell.length_b   1.000
_cell.length_c   1.000
_cell.angle_alpha   90.00
_cell.angle_beta   90.00
_cell.angle_gamma   90.00
#
_symmetry.space_group_name_H-M   'P 1'
#
loop_
_entity.id
_entity.type
_entity.pdbx_description
1 polymer ?
#
loop_
_entity_poly.entity_id
_entity_poly.type
_entity_poly.pdbx_seq_one_letter_code
_entity_poly.pdbx_strand_id
1 'polypeptide(L)'
;WSEPHSLFLEELKNKLSGDPHLKQLRDDYTKSTEPSQYSIIEGLLYWKDRLTIPAEEELVHKLLHEFHISPIGGHVGITRTLARLEAQFYWPKMQEDVKTFVHKCLIC
;
A
#
# COMPACT_ATOMS: atom_id res chain seq x y z
N TRP A 1 14.93 -15.50 -1.31
CA TRP A 1 14.07 -16.09 -2.33
C TRP A 1 12.91 -16.77 -1.63
N SER A 2 11.78 -16.05 -1.54
CA SER A 2 10.51 -16.61 -1.10
C SER A 2 9.45 -15.81 -1.85
N GLU A 3 8.92 -16.42 -2.91
CA GLU A 3 7.84 -15.93 -3.77
C GLU A 3 6.48 -16.40 -3.23
N PRO A 4 5.89 -15.73 -2.24
CA PRO A 4 4.42 -15.64 -2.17
C PRO A 4 3.92 -14.20 -2.37
N HIS A 5 4.80 -13.20 -2.34
CA HIS A 5 4.39 -11.80 -2.49
C HIS A 5 3.95 -11.45 -3.92
N SER A 6 4.47 -12.11 -4.97
CA SER A 6 4.16 -11.74 -6.36
C SER A 6 2.68 -11.86 -6.67
N LEU A 7 2.03 -12.97 -6.28
CA LEU A 7 0.62 -13.23 -6.58
C LEU A 7 -0.30 -12.21 -5.89
N PHE A 8 -0.04 -11.88 -4.63
CA PHE A 8 -0.78 -10.84 -3.93
C PHE A 8 -0.61 -9.47 -4.60
N LEU A 9 0.61 -9.12 -5.00
CA LEU A 9 0.89 -7.87 -5.71
C LEU A 9 0.19 -7.82 -7.07
N GLU A 10 0.16 -8.92 -7.81
CA GLU A 10 -0.52 -9.03 -9.11
C GLU A 10 -2.04 -8.93 -8.96
N GLU A 11 -2.62 -9.57 -7.94
CA GLU A 11 -4.05 -9.45 -7.62
C GLU A 11 -4.41 -8.02 -7.19
N LEU A 12 -3.59 -7.42 -6.33
CA LEU A 12 -3.73 -6.03 -5.90
C LEU A 12 -3.71 -5.08 -7.10
N LYS A 13 -2.72 -5.23 -7.99
CA LYS A 13 -2.61 -4.43 -9.22
C LYS A 13 -3.83 -4.61 -10.13
N ASN A 14 -4.33 -5.83 -10.31
CA ASN A 14 -5.55 -6.09 -11.09
C ASN A 14 -6.77 -5.40 -10.47
N LYS A 15 -6.94 -5.53 -9.15
CA LYS A 15 -8.05 -4.89 -8.44
C LYS A 15 -8.00 -3.37 -8.57
N LEU A 16 -6.82 -2.78 -8.39
CA LEU A 16 -6.59 -1.34 -8.52
C LEU A 16 -6.76 -0.84 -9.97
N SER A 17 -6.40 -1.64 -10.98
CA SER A 17 -6.58 -1.27 -12.39
C SER A 17 -8.04 -1.11 -12.80
N GLY A 18 -8.95 -1.86 -12.16
CA GLY A 18 -10.39 -1.80 -12.42
C GLY A 18 -11.13 -0.76 -11.58
N ASP A 19 -10.46 -0.17 -10.58
CA ASP A 19 -11.13 0.54 -9.50
C ASP A 19 -11.52 1.99 -9.88
N PRO A 20 -12.80 2.37 -9.73
CA PRO A 20 -13.26 3.74 -10.04
C PRO A 20 -12.75 4.78 -9.04
N HIS A 21 -12.40 4.39 -7.81
CA HIS A 21 -11.84 5.27 -6.80
C HIS A 21 -10.42 5.67 -7.19
N LEU A 22 -9.61 4.75 -7.72
CA LEU A 22 -8.28 5.07 -8.23
C LEU A 22 -8.31 6.06 -9.40
N LYS A 23 -9.34 5.96 -10.26
CA LYS A 23 -9.57 6.94 -11.33
C LYS A 23 -9.89 8.33 -10.81
N GLN A 24 -10.67 8.44 -9.73
CA GLN A 24 -10.95 9.72 -9.09
C GLN A 24 -9.71 10.28 -8.41
N LEU A 25 -8.96 9.43 -7.69
CA LEU A 25 -7.70 9.78 -7.06
C LEU A 25 -6.72 10.35 -8.08
N ARG A 26 -6.58 9.68 -9.22
CA ARG A 26 -5.80 10.15 -10.37
C ARG A 26 -6.24 11.54 -10.81
N ASP A 27 -7.54 11.77 -10.99
CA ASP A 27 -8.05 13.06 -11.46
C ASP A 27 -7.76 14.20 -10.47
N ASP A 28 -7.90 13.91 -9.17
CA ASP A 28 -7.62 14.84 -8.07
C ASP A 28 -6.13 15.21 -7.99
N TYR A 29 -5.24 14.20 -8.10
CA TYR A 29 -3.79 14.40 -8.11
C TYR A 29 -3.26 15.01 -9.41
N THR A 30 -3.90 14.77 -10.56
CA THR A 30 -3.54 15.40 -11.84
C THR A 30 -3.93 16.88 -11.88
N LYS A 31 -4.98 17.27 -11.13
CA LYS A 31 -5.40 18.67 -10.96
C LYS A 31 -4.51 19.43 -9.98
N SER A 32 -3.91 18.75 -8.99
CA SER A 32 -2.93 19.37 -8.09
C SER A 32 -1.68 19.76 -8.89
N THR A 33 -1.51 21.06 -9.06
CA THR A 33 -0.42 21.74 -9.80
C THR A 33 0.90 21.68 -9.02
N GLU A 34 1.34 20.48 -8.64
CA GLU A 34 2.71 20.27 -8.16
C GLU A 34 3.44 19.34 -9.14
N PRO A 35 4.40 19.87 -9.90
CA PRO A 35 5.06 19.09 -10.93
C PRO A 35 5.93 17.99 -10.28
N SER A 36 5.84 16.79 -10.88
CA SER A 36 6.94 15.80 -10.96
C SER A 36 7.01 14.65 -9.95
N GLN A 37 6.10 14.49 -8.97
CA GLN A 37 6.23 13.36 -8.02
C GLN A 37 5.31 12.17 -8.29
N TYR A 38 4.24 12.35 -9.07
CA TYR A 38 3.30 11.29 -9.42
C TYR A 38 3.49 10.81 -10.86
N SER A 39 3.42 9.50 -11.08
CA SER A 39 3.53 8.85 -12.39
C SER A 39 2.41 7.83 -12.56
N ILE A 40 1.88 7.66 -13.76
CA ILE A 40 0.83 6.68 -14.03
C ILE A 40 1.43 5.59 -14.91
N ILE A 41 1.43 4.35 -14.43
CA ILE A 41 1.99 3.18 -15.12
C ILE A 41 0.90 2.12 -15.16
N GLU A 42 0.52 1.67 -16.35
CA GLU A 42 -0.50 0.62 -16.55
C GLU A 42 -1.84 0.93 -15.88
N GLY A 43 -2.21 2.21 -15.80
CA GLY A 43 -3.46 2.64 -15.15
C GLY A 43 -3.38 2.78 -13.63
N LEU A 44 -2.24 2.47 -13.03
CA LEU A 44 -1.97 2.61 -11.60
C LEU A 44 -1.22 3.91 -11.29
N LEU A 45 -1.54 4.55 -10.17
CA LEU A 45 -0.88 5.76 -9.72
C LEU A 45 0.34 5.40 -8.87
N TYR A 46 1.50 5.96 -9.21
CA TYR A 46 2.75 5.83 -8.46
C TYR A 46 3.18 7.20 -7.93
N TRP A 47 3.70 7.24 -6.71
CA TRP A 47 4.33 8.41 -6.11
C TRP A 47 5.79 8.09 -5.79
N LYS A 48 6.74 8.78 -6.42
CA LYS A 48 8.18 8.54 -6.25
C LYS A 48 8.56 7.04 -6.34
N ASP A 49 8.09 6.36 -7.38
CA ASP A 49 8.30 4.92 -7.62
C ASP A 49 7.52 3.96 -6.69
N ARG A 50 6.69 4.49 -5.78
CA ARG A 50 5.85 3.68 -4.86
C ARG A 50 4.42 3.63 -5.37
N LEU A 51 3.79 2.47 -5.35
CA LEU A 51 2.39 2.31 -5.77
C LEU A 51 1.47 3.02 -4.77
N THR A 52 0.70 3.98 -5.26
CA THR A 52 -0.27 4.72 -4.45
C THR A 52 -1.51 3.85 -4.24
N ILE A 53 -1.79 3.54 -2.99
CA ILE A 53 -2.97 2.79 -2.58
C ILE A 53 -4.05 3.80 -2.20
N PRO A 54 -5.29 3.67 -2.74
CA PRO A 54 -6.39 4.49 -2.29
C PRO A 54 -6.65 4.21 -0.81
N ALA A 55 -7.11 5.20 -0.05
CA ALA A 55 -7.40 5.07 1.38
C ALA A 55 -8.66 4.21 1.65
N GLU A 56 -8.89 3.17 0.85
CA GLU A 56 -9.90 2.16 1.07
C GLU A 56 -9.46 1.25 2.21
N GLU A 57 -10.25 1.24 3.29
CA GLU A 57 -9.92 0.51 4.52
C GLU A 57 -9.65 -0.98 4.26
N GLU A 58 -10.37 -1.62 3.32
CA GLU A 58 -10.18 -3.04 3.01
C GLU A 58 -8.79 -3.32 2.42
N LEU A 59 -8.35 -2.50 1.45
CA LEU A 59 -7.06 -2.68 0.78
C LEU A 59 -5.90 -2.40 1.74
N VAL A 60 -6.01 -1.32 2.50
CA VAL A 60 -5.03 -0.95 3.53
C VAL A 60 -4.93 -2.06 4.58
N HIS A 61 -6.05 -2.58 5.08
CA HIS A 61 -6.06 -3.70 6.03
C HIS A 61 -5.45 -4.98 5.46
N LYS A 62 -5.75 -5.34 4.20
CA LYS A 62 -5.16 -6.51 3.54
C LYS A 62 -3.65 -6.39 3.42
N LEU A 63 -3.14 -5.22 3.00
CA LEU A 63 -1.72 -4.92 2.95
C LEU A 63 -1.07 -5.03 4.32
N LEU A 64 -1.66 -4.40 5.34
CA LEU A 64 -1.16 -4.47 6.71
C LEU A 64 -1.09 -5.91 7.21
N HIS A 65 -2.15 -6.69 6.98
CA HIS A 65 -2.20 -8.10 7.38
C HIS A 65 -1.11 -8.92 6.67
N GLU A 66 -0.99 -8.84 5.35
CA GLU A 66 -0.01 -9.61 4.57
C GLU A 66 1.44 -9.28 4.98
N PHE A 67 1.75 -7.99 5.15
CA PHE A 67 3.08 -7.53 5.51
C PHE A 67 3.44 -7.71 7.00
N HIS A 68 2.43 -7.84 7.87
CA HIS A 68 2.59 -8.05 9.31
C HIS A 68 2.62 -9.53 9.73
N ILE A 69 1.78 -10.38 9.13
CA ILE A 69 1.53 -11.77 9.55
C ILE A 69 2.38 -12.79 8.79
N SER A 70 3.18 -12.34 7.82
CA SER A 70 4.01 -13.24 7.00
C SER A 70 4.82 -14.25 7.83
N PRO A 71 4.65 -15.57 7.60
CA PRO A 71 5.15 -16.65 8.47
C PRO A 71 6.68 -16.74 8.60
N ILE A 72 7.43 -16.03 7.76
CA ILE A 72 8.91 -16.02 7.77
C ILE A 72 9.47 -14.84 8.61
N GLY A 73 8.58 -14.03 9.21
CA GLY A 73 8.95 -12.95 10.11
C GLY A 73 7.73 -12.24 10.70
N GLY A 74 6.74 -13.00 11.17
CA GLY A 74 5.54 -12.47 11.82
C GLY A 74 5.90 -11.80 13.14
N HIS A 75 5.21 -10.72 13.48
CA HIS A 75 5.48 -9.82 14.63
C HIS A 75 6.75 -8.99 14.51
N VAL A 76 7.14 -8.65 13.28
CA VAL A 76 8.11 -7.59 13.07
C VAL A 76 7.46 -6.25 13.46
N GLY A 77 7.94 -5.65 14.55
CA GLY A 77 7.38 -4.43 15.13
C GLY A 77 7.16 -3.30 14.09
N ILE A 78 6.39 -2.28 14.51
CA ILE A 78 5.89 -1.16 13.68
C ILE A 78 6.90 -0.70 12.61
N THR A 79 8.14 -0.42 13.00
CA THR A 79 9.19 0.11 12.12
C THR A 79 9.50 -0.79 10.93
N ARG A 80 9.54 -2.11 11.11
CA ARG A 80 9.90 -3.05 10.03
C ARG A 80 8.71 -3.35 9.12
N THR A 81 7.49 -3.34 9.66
CA THR A 81 6.26 -3.41 8.85
C THR A 81 6.14 -2.16 7.99
N LEU A 82 6.34 -0.98 8.59
CA LEU A 82 6.31 0.31 7.89
C LEU A 82 7.37 0.40 6.79
N ALA A 83 8.63 0.05 7.09
CA ALA A 83 9.71 0.14 6.10
C ALA A 83 9.50 -0.75 4.87
N ARG A 84 8.87 -1.94 5.04
CA ARG A 84 8.54 -2.82 3.93
C ARG A 84 7.42 -2.26 3.06
N LEU A 85 6.38 -1.72 3.71
CA LEU A 85 5.26 -1.09 3.01
C LEU A 85 5.73 0.16 2.27
N GLU A 86 6.51 1.03 2.91
CA GLU A 86 7.07 2.25 2.31
C GLU A 86 8.04 1.97 1.17
N ALA A 87 8.64 0.79 1.11
CA ALA A 87 9.51 0.43 -0.01
C ALA A 87 8.74 0.22 -1.32
N GLN A 88 7.45 -0.10 -1.27
CA GLN A 88 6.65 -0.50 -2.43
C GLN A 88 5.36 0.31 -2.61
N PHE A 89 4.84 0.89 -1.53
CA PHE A 89 3.54 1.54 -1.50
C PHE A 89 3.58 2.90 -0.85
N TYR A 90 2.51 3.65 -1.09
CA TYR A 90 2.25 4.91 -0.44
C TYR A 90 0.75 5.13 -0.29
N TRP A 91 0.30 5.62 0.87
CA TRP A 91 -1.05 6.15 1.03
C TRP A 91 -1.06 7.21 2.14
N PRO A 92 -1.99 8.18 2.11
CA PRO A 92 -2.12 9.15 3.19
C PRO A 92 -2.42 8.43 4.50
N LYS A 93 -1.74 8.82 5.59
CA LYS A 93 -1.86 8.22 6.94
C LYS A 93 -1.30 6.80 7.12
N MET A 94 -0.51 6.28 6.15
CA MET A 94 0.16 4.98 6.27
C MET A 94 0.83 4.73 7.63
N GLN A 95 1.57 5.71 8.16
CA GLN A 95 2.24 5.55 9.45
C GLN A 95 1.26 5.36 10.62
N GLU A 96 0.14 6.09 10.63
CA GLU A 96 -0.89 5.98 11.67
C GLU A 96 -1.64 4.65 11.56
N ASP A 97 -1.96 4.21 10.35
CA ASP A 97 -2.63 2.94 10.10
C ASP A 97 -1.76 1.75 10.52
N VAL A 98 -0.47 1.75 10.16
CA VAL A 98 0.49 0.72 10.58
C VAL A 98 0.60 0.67 12.11
N LYS A 99 0.76 1.82 12.76
CA LYS A 99 0.82 1.89 14.23
C LYS A 99 -0.44 1.34 14.86
N THR A 100 -1.61 1.77 14.39
CA THR A 100 -2.91 1.35 14.91
C THR A 100 -3.12 -0.15 14.72
N PHE A 101 -2.75 -0.69 13.57
CA PHE A 101 -2.89 -2.11 13.26
C PHE A 101 -1.98 -2.98 14.12
N VAL A 102 -0.69 -2.65 14.22
CA VAL A 102 0.25 -3.41 15.06
C VAL A 102 -0.13 -3.32 16.53
N HIS A 103 -0.60 -2.15 17.02
CA HIS A 103 -1.06 -2.01 18.41
C HIS A 103 -2.32 -2.82 18.73
N LYS A 104 -3.14 -3.12 17.72
CA LYS A 104 -4.33 -3.99 17.84
C LYS A 104 -4.01 -5.48 17.65
N CYS A 105 -2.76 -5.83 17.32
CA CYS A 105 -2.37 -7.22 17.15
C CYS A 105 -2.27 -7.90 18.52
N LEU A 106 -3.15 -8.87 18.79
CA LEU A 106 -3.21 -9.60 20.07
C LEU A 106 -1.95 -10.43 20.37
N ILE A 107 -1.08 -10.62 19.39
CA ILE A 107 0.10 -11.48 19.46
C ILE A 107 1.40 -10.65 19.60
N CYS A 108 1.39 -9.36 19.21
CA CYS A 108 2.52 -8.43 19.36
C CYS A 108 2.51 -7.73 20.72
#